data_AF-A0A7X8C249-F1
#
_entry.id   AF-A0A7X8C249-F1
#
_cell.length_a   1.000
_cell.length_b   1.000
_cell.length_c   1.000
_cell.angle_alpha   90.00
_cell.angle_beta   90.00
_cell.angle_gamma   90.00
#
_symmetry.space_group_name_H-M   'P 1'
#
loop_
_entity.id
_entity.type
_entity.pdbx_description
1 polymer ?
#
loop_
_entity_poly.entity_id
_entity_poly.type
_entity_poly.pdbx_seq_one_letter_code
_entity_poly.pdbx_strand_id
1 'polypeptide(L)'
;RHFETERTNFTERNFKIKTLALFFIDDIASYRDSEDGKVPYLKNTFEQLLKERIEKELSTLTEYEAEYKAYLEASLANISACHAGYFSQDNSDSDEDIANEVETILHGKKQLLSFKKKDGTPNTLRFLFSKWTLKEGWDNPNVFTIAKLRSSGSENSKLQEVGRGLRLPVDEHGNRISNEEFQLNYIVDFTEADFAERLVEQINGEIPQAAMITEEQLAKVASKLTITSDELFDILYDSKYIDRKMNINIEKRDEFFAEFPDFEMGLSSGKVKDRNKNKPQPVRIRKGAYNEIRELWEKINQRYLLFYDRDLDEDMKDVVLSILEEQGVFTDVVMTSQREVIQSDGTSMTIADKTGLQYVVSRTIPYNEFLLRIMRSTNIPIETIHQALCEYVEKNGELDSKYINESSVCVIIQKFNEWKNTNLQGRFHYAKSETPVTSTALSHADGTPRETISQGRIGTKIAPGTPSDKYLYDAFAYDSPLEQKNISTDIEEVIVYGKIPRNSIAIPTITGGMYSPDFMYVIRRATGEKELNIVVETKDVEDKTNIRGTENAKIECAKVFFDVLSQDGYKVYFHDQLNNKQMAQIIKEVLRQDN
;
A
#
# COMPACT_ATOMS: atom_id res chain seq x y z
N ARG A 1 -6.21 -15.30 -14.55
CA ARG A 1 -5.40 -14.13 -14.17
C ARG A 1 -6.26 -12.88 -14.10
N HIS A 2 -6.71 -12.27 -15.20
CA HIS A 2 -7.56 -11.07 -15.11
C HIS A 2 -8.79 -11.25 -14.20
N PHE A 3 -9.59 -12.29 -14.42
CA PHE A 3 -10.77 -12.59 -13.57
C PHE A 3 -10.45 -12.86 -12.10
N GLU A 4 -9.27 -13.42 -11.78
CA GLU A 4 -8.83 -13.62 -10.38
C GLU A 4 -8.64 -12.24 -9.72
N THR A 5 -7.89 -11.36 -10.39
CA THR A 5 -7.66 -9.99 -9.90
C THR A 5 -8.95 -9.16 -9.90
N GLU A 6 -9.80 -9.32 -10.91
CA GLU A 6 -11.11 -8.67 -11.00
C GLU A 6 -12.02 -9.04 -9.83
N ARG A 7 -12.16 -10.34 -9.53
CA ARG A 7 -12.97 -10.81 -8.40
C ARG A 7 -12.48 -10.21 -7.09
N THR A 8 -11.19 -10.33 -6.77
CA THR A 8 -10.61 -9.75 -5.55
C THR A 8 -10.77 -8.22 -5.48
N ASN A 9 -10.59 -7.52 -6.60
CA ASN A 9 -10.79 -6.07 -6.70
C ASN A 9 -12.24 -5.62 -6.55
N PHE A 10 -13.19 -6.52 -6.82
CA PHE A 10 -14.62 -6.24 -6.73
C PHE A 10 -15.21 -6.66 -5.36
N THR A 11 -14.78 -7.79 -4.78
CA THR A 11 -15.51 -8.44 -3.65
C THR A 11 -14.80 -8.41 -2.30
N GLU A 12 -13.49 -8.17 -2.26
CA GLU A 12 -12.69 -8.21 -1.02
C GLU A 12 -12.44 -6.83 -0.40
N ARG A 13 -13.12 -5.79 -0.91
CA ARG A 13 -12.90 -4.38 -0.54
C ARG A 13 -14.21 -3.65 -0.32
N ASN A 14 -14.15 -2.60 0.51
CA ASN A 14 -15.29 -1.71 0.76
C ASN A 14 -15.58 -0.82 -0.46
N PHE A 15 -14.52 -0.33 -1.12
CA PHE A 15 -14.60 0.41 -2.37
C PHE A 15 -13.97 -0.41 -3.48
N LYS A 16 -14.71 -0.62 -4.56
CA LYS A 16 -14.32 -1.50 -5.65
C LYS A 16 -13.25 -0.86 -6.51
N ILE A 17 -12.39 -1.67 -7.10
CA ILE A 17 -11.42 -1.22 -8.09
C ILE A 17 -11.82 -1.83 -9.44
N LYS A 18 -12.05 -1.00 -10.45
CA LYS A 18 -12.31 -1.50 -11.79
C LYS A 18 -11.03 -2.00 -12.44
N THR A 19 -10.92 -3.31 -12.64
CA THR A 19 -9.72 -3.96 -13.18
C THR A 19 -9.69 -3.88 -14.70
N LEU A 20 -8.60 -3.38 -15.29
CA LEU A 20 -8.41 -3.31 -16.73
C LEU A 20 -7.28 -4.24 -17.19
N ALA A 21 -7.39 -4.72 -18.43
CA ALA A 21 -6.36 -5.45 -19.13
C ALA A 21 -6.03 -4.78 -20.47
N LEU A 22 -4.75 -4.72 -20.81
CA LEU A 22 -4.24 -4.15 -22.05
C LEU A 22 -3.54 -5.25 -22.86
N PHE A 23 -3.95 -5.42 -24.11
CA PHE A 23 -3.38 -6.36 -25.07
C PHE A 23 -2.62 -5.60 -26.15
N PHE A 24 -1.36 -5.96 -26.36
CA PHE A 24 -0.56 -5.49 -27.49
C PHE A 24 -0.57 -6.53 -28.59
N ILE A 25 -1.13 -6.17 -29.74
CA ILE A 25 -1.30 -7.05 -30.91
C ILE A 25 -0.38 -6.62 -32.05
N ASP A 26 -0.03 -7.55 -32.93
CA ASP A 26 0.88 -7.27 -34.05
C ASP A 26 0.15 -6.72 -35.29
N ASP A 27 -1.02 -7.29 -35.61
CA ASP A 27 -1.80 -6.95 -36.79
C ASP A 27 -3.19 -6.41 -36.43
N ILE A 28 -3.56 -5.27 -37.02
CA ILE A 28 -4.86 -4.65 -36.78
C ILE A 28 -5.96 -5.47 -37.46
N ALA A 29 -5.67 -6.09 -38.61
CA ALA A 29 -6.61 -6.96 -39.32
C ALA A 29 -6.95 -8.25 -38.56
N SER A 30 -6.19 -8.57 -37.49
CA SER A 30 -6.55 -9.67 -36.58
C SER A 30 -7.72 -9.31 -35.65
N TYR A 31 -8.02 -8.02 -35.49
CA TYR A 31 -9.02 -7.49 -34.57
C TYR A 31 -10.13 -6.67 -35.24
N ARG A 32 -9.77 -5.80 -36.19
CA ARG A 32 -10.72 -5.05 -37.03
C ARG A 32 -10.93 -5.78 -38.35
N ASP A 33 -12.12 -5.69 -38.89
CA ASP A 33 -12.40 -6.13 -40.25
C ASP A 33 -11.55 -5.31 -41.23
N SER A 34 -10.91 -5.96 -42.20
CA SER A 34 -10.09 -5.32 -43.21
C SER A 34 -10.71 -5.47 -44.59
N GLU A 35 -10.45 -4.50 -45.48
CA GLU A 35 -10.89 -4.56 -46.88
C GLU A 35 -10.39 -5.82 -47.61
N ASP A 36 -9.25 -6.38 -47.16
CA ASP A 36 -8.66 -7.62 -47.68
C ASP A 36 -9.46 -8.90 -47.34
N GLY A 37 -10.58 -8.79 -46.61
CA GLY A 37 -11.44 -9.92 -46.26
C GLY A 37 -10.83 -10.92 -45.27
N LYS A 38 -9.77 -10.52 -44.55
CA LYS A 38 -9.20 -11.34 -43.47
C LYS A 38 -10.18 -11.38 -42.30
N VAL A 39 -10.49 -12.59 -41.84
CA VAL A 39 -11.34 -12.77 -40.66
C VAL A 39 -10.57 -12.27 -39.42
N PRO A 40 -11.18 -11.43 -38.55
CA PRO A 40 -10.56 -10.94 -37.33
C PRO A 40 -10.50 -12.05 -36.28
N TYR A 41 -9.61 -13.02 -36.50
CA TYR A 41 -9.53 -14.25 -35.73
C TYR A 41 -9.28 -13.99 -34.23
N LEU A 42 -8.51 -12.95 -33.90
CA LEU A 42 -8.17 -12.63 -32.52
C LEU A 42 -9.39 -12.10 -31.78
N LYS A 43 -10.17 -11.21 -32.42
CA LYS A 43 -11.45 -10.72 -31.87
C LYS A 43 -12.41 -11.89 -31.62
N ASN A 44 -12.65 -12.72 -32.63
CA ASN A 44 -13.60 -13.84 -32.52
C ASN A 44 -13.17 -14.86 -31.46
N THR A 45 -11.89 -15.20 -31.43
CA THR A 45 -11.33 -16.12 -30.41
C THR A 45 -11.43 -15.52 -29.02
N PHE A 46 -11.15 -14.22 -28.88
CA PHE A 46 -11.24 -13.52 -27.61
C PHE A 46 -12.69 -13.49 -27.09
N GLU A 47 -13.66 -13.13 -27.93
CA GLU A 47 -15.08 -13.11 -27.56
C GLU A 47 -15.56 -14.50 -27.12
N GLN A 48 -15.18 -15.56 -27.83
CA GLN A 48 -15.49 -16.94 -27.45
C GLN A 48 -14.90 -17.30 -26.08
N LEU A 49 -13.59 -17.09 -25.88
CA LEU A 49 -12.91 -17.42 -24.64
C LEU A 49 -13.41 -16.57 -23.46
N LEU A 50 -13.78 -15.31 -23.72
CA LEU A 50 -14.35 -14.42 -22.73
C LEU A 50 -15.71 -14.95 -22.26
N LYS A 51 -16.57 -15.37 -23.20
CA LYS A 51 -17.87 -15.97 -22.89
C LYS A 51 -17.71 -17.23 -22.04
N GLU A 52 -16.93 -18.19 -22.50
CA GLU A 52 -16.69 -19.46 -21.78
C GLU A 52 -16.14 -19.21 -20.37
N ARG A 53 -15.25 -18.21 -20.23
CA ARG A 53 -14.71 -17.83 -18.93
C ARG A 53 -15.77 -17.21 -18.02
N ILE A 54 -16.57 -16.28 -18.51
CA ILE A 54 -17.65 -15.64 -17.73
C ILE A 54 -18.63 -16.70 -17.22
N GLU A 55 -19.06 -17.62 -18.07
CA GLU A 55 -19.96 -18.72 -17.69
C GLU A 55 -19.35 -19.60 -16.59
N LYS A 56 -18.05 -19.91 -16.70
CA LYS A 56 -17.34 -20.64 -15.66
C LYS A 56 -17.28 -19.86 -14.35
N GLU A 57 -16.93 -18.57 -14.37
CA GLU A 57 -16.86 -17.77 -13.15
C GLU A 57 -18.23 -17.67 -12.46
N LEU A 58 -19.30 -17.41 -13.23
CA LEU A 58 -20.69 -17.35 -12.74
C LEU A 58 -21.10 -18.63 -11.99
N SER A 59 -20.64 -19.81 -12.43
CA SER A 59 -20.91 -21.09 -11.76
C SER A 59 -20.22 -21.25 -10.39
N THR A 60 -19.20 -20.43 -10.12
CA THR A 60 -18.40 -20.48 -8.87
C THR A 60 -18.72 -19.35 -7.89
N LEU A 61 -19.60 -18.41 -8.28
CA LEU A 61 -19.97 -17.29 -7.44
C LEU A 61 -20.96 -17.71 -6.35
N THR A 62 -20.79 -17.13 -5.18
CA THR A 62 -21.65 -17.33 -4.03
C THR A 62 -22.72 -16.24 -3.92
N GLU A 63 -23.69 -16.42 -3.03
CA GLU A 63 -24.73 -15.42 -2.74
C GLU A 63 -24.15 -14.08 -2.24
N TYR A 64 -22.97 -14.10 -1.60
CA TYR A 64 -22.27 -12.93 -1.11
C TYR A 64 -21.64 -12.06 -2.22
N GLU A 65 -21.68 -12.53 -3.47
CA GLU A 65 -21.07 -11.88 -4.63
C GLU A 65 -22.11 -11.42 -5.65
N ALA A 66 -23.35 -11.17 -5.19
CA ALA A 66 -24.50 -10.82 -6.04
C ALA A 66 -24.24 -9.63 -7.00
N GLU A 67 -23.55 -8.58 -6.53
CA GLU A 67 -23.22 -7.43 -7.38
C GLU A 67 -22.20 -7.79 -8.48
N TYR A 68 -21.21 -8.61 -8.15
CA TYR A 68 -20.22 -9.08 -9.13
C TYR A 68 -20.88 -10.04 -10.13
N LYS A 69 -21.79 -10.90 -9.66
CA LYS A 69 -22.62 -11.75 -10.51
C LYS A 69 -23.42 -10.92 -11.52
N ALA A 70 -24.11 -9.87 -11.06
CA ALA A 70 -24.86 -8.98 -11.95
C ALA A 70 -23.95 -8.28 -12.98
N TYR A 71 -22.73 -7.89 -12.59
CA TYR A 71 -21.75 -7.32 -13.51
C TYR A 71 -21.26 -8.32 -14.57
N LEU A 72 -21.05 -9.59 -14.20
CA LEU A 72 -20.70 -10.66 -15.13
C LEU A 72 -21.87 -11.04 -16.04
N GLU A 73 -23.10 -11.07 -15.54
CA GLU A 73 -24.31 -11.28 -16.35
C GLU A 73 -24.51 -10.15 -17.37
N ALA A 74 -24.28 -8.89 -16.98
CA ALA A 74 -24.27 -7.76 -17.90
C ALA A 74 -23.17 -7.87 -18.96
N SER A 75 -21.98 -8.39 -18.58
CA SER A 75 -20.89 -8.66 -19.53
C SER A 75 -21.27 -9.77 -20.52
N LEU A 76 -21.94 -10.83 -20.04
CA LEU A 76 -22.38 -11.95 -20.87
C LEU A 76 -23.47 -11.56 -21.87
N ALA A 77 -24.36 -10.64 -21.47
CA ALA A 77 -25.42 -10.12 -22.34
C ALA A 77 -24.87 -9.33 -23.54
N ASN A 78 -23.68 -8.72 -23.41
CA ASN A 78 -23.03 -7.99 -24.49
C ASN A 78 -21.50 -8.13 -24.42
N ILE A 79 -20.99 -9.21 -25.03
CA ILE A 79 -19.56 -9.54 -25.05
C ILE A 79 -18.75 -8.49 -25.82
N SER A 80 -19.26 -7.98 -26.95
CA SER A 80 -18.53 -7.00 -27.77
C SER A 80 -18.32 -5.68 -27.03
N ALA A 81 -19.24 -5.28 -26.13
CA ALA A 81 -19.08 -4.10 -25.29
C ALA A 81 -18.02 -4.25 -24.18
N CYS A 82 -17.51 -5.47 -23.93
CA CYS A 82 -16.50 -5.70 -22.89
C CYS A 82 -15.08 -5.32 -23.33
N HIS A 83 -14.87 -5.13 -24.64
CA HIS A 83 -13.57 -4.80 -25.20
C HIS A 83 -13.62 -3.66 -26.22
N ALA A 84 -12.51 -2.95 -26.38
CA ALA A 84 -12.37 -1.90 -27.39
C ALA A 84 -10.93 -1.87 -27.92
N GLY A 85 -10.79 -1.45 -29.17
CA GLY A 85 -9.52 -1.31 -29.87
C GLY A 85 -9.13 0.16 -30.07
N TYR A 86 -7.86 0.47 -29.85
CA TYR A 86 -7.26 1.72 -30.30
C TYR A 86 -6.16 1.42 -31.32
N PHE A 87 -6.36 1.88 -32.56
CA PHE A 87 -5.36 1.75 -33.61
C PHE A 87 -5.11 3.09 -34.27
N SER A 88 -3.85 3.36 -34.67
CA SER A 88 -3.46 4.67 -35.21
C SER A 88 -4.19 5.02 -36.50
N GLN A 89 -4.59 4.02 -37.29
CA GLN A 89 -5.36 4.17 -38.52
C GLN A 89 -6.82 4.58 -38.27
N ASP A 90 -7.34 4.32 -37.07
CA ASP A 90 -8.72 4.59 -36.67
C ASP A 90 -8.94 6.10 -36.35
N ASN A 91 -7.88 6.90 -36.23
CA ASN A 91 -7.98 8.34 -35.89
C ASN A 91 -8.70 9.18 -36.96
N SER A 92 -8.85 8.64 -38.17
CA SER A 92 -9.53 9.28 -39.29
C SER A 92 -10.67 8.42 -39.84
N ASP A 93 -11.11 7.40 -39.08
CA ASP A 93 -12.20 6.53 -39.49
C ASP A 93 -13.53 7.30 -39.45
N SER A 94 -14.40 7.03 -40.41
CA SER A 94 -15.74 7.61 -40.49
C SER A 94 -16.78 6.83 -39.69
N ASP A 95 -16.42 5.64 -39.19
CA ASP A 95 -17.27 4.84 -38.32
C ASP A 95 -17.37 5.48 -36.92
N GLU A 96 -18.59 5.88 -36.53
CA GLU A 96 -18.86 6.53 -35.24
C GLU A 96 -18.52 5.62 -34.05
N ASP A 97 -18.70 4.30 -34.15
CA ASP A 97 -18.41 3.37 -33.06
C ASP A 97 -16.89 3.26 -32.84
N ILE A 98 -16.12 3.20 -33.93
CA ILE A 98 -14.65 3.19 -33.87
C ILE A 98 -14.11 4.52 -33.32
N ALA A 99 -14.67 5.65 -33.76
CA ALA A 99 -14.30 6.97 -33.24
C ALA A 99 -14.59 7.09 -31.73
N ASN A 100 -15.75 6.60 -31.29
CA ASN A 100 -16.15 6.58 -29.87
C ASN A 100 -15.25 5.66 -29.02
N GLU A 101 -14.83 4.50 -29.55
CA GLU A 101 -13.85 3.63 -28.89
C GLU A 101 -12.51 4.35 -28.67
N VAL A 102 -12.00 5.01 -29.71
CA VAL A 102 -10.75 5.78 -29.67
C VAL A 102 -10.84 6.93 -28.66
N GLU A 103 -11.92 7.70 -28.68
CA GLU A 103 -12.14 8.80 -27.72
C GLU A 103 -12.25 8.28 -26.29
N THR A 104 -12.98 7.19 -26.07
CA THR A 104 -13.13 6.57 -24.75
C THR A 104 -11.78 6.08 -24.21
N ILE A 105 -10.94 5.49 -25.07
CA ILE A 105 -9.62 4.99 -24.66
C ILE A 105 -8.67 6.15 -24.33
N LEU A 106 -8.60 7.19 -25.17
CA LEU A 106 -7.64 8.30 -25.00
C LEU A 106 -8.09 9.35 -23.97
N HIS A 107 -9.37 9.72 -23.98
CA HIS A 107 -9.90 10.86 -23.21
C HIS A 107 -10.91 10.43 -22.14
N GLY A 108 -11.51 9.25 -22.29
CA GLY A 108 -12.50 8.67 -21.37
C GLY A 108 -11.92 8.02 -20.10
N LYS A 109 -10.79 8.48 -19.55
CA LYS A 109 -10.16 7.86 -18.35
C LYS A 109 -11.15 7.63 -17.20
N LYS A 110 -11.96 8.65 -16.86
CA LYS A 110 -12.98 8.54 -15.80
C LYS A 110 -14.07 7.53 -16.15
N GLN A 111 -14.47 7.46 -17.43
CA GLN A 111 -15.45 6.50 -17.91
C GLN A 111 -14.90 5.07 -17.82
N LEU A 112 -13.67 4.84 -18.26
CA LEU A 112 -13.01 3.53 -18.18
C LEU A 112 -12.92 3.01 -16.74
N LEU A 113 -12.71 3.89 -15.76
CA LEU A 113 -12.61 3.55 -14.34
C LEU A 113 -13.97 3.34 -13.64
N SER A 114 -15.08 3.74 -14.27
CA SER A 114 -16.42 3.60 -13.71
C SER A 114 -17.05 2.25 -14.07
N PHE A 115 -17.75 1.64 -13.11
CA PHE A 115 -18.61 0.46 -13.32
C PHE A 115 -19.98 0.80 -13.93
N LYS A 116 -20.34 2.09 -14.01
CA LYS A 116 -21.59 2.57 -14.60
C LYS A 116 -21.34 3.62 -15.67
N LYS A 117 -22.13 3.60 -16.74
CA LYS A 117 -22.20 4.68 -17.73
C LYS A 117 -22.99 5.86 -17.17
N LYS A 118 -22.97 7.01 -17.86
CA LYS A 118 -23.69 8.23 -17.43
C LYS A 118 -25.21 8.03 -17.35
N ASP A 119 -25.76 7.09 -18.13
CA ASP A 119 -27.17 6.70 -18.12
C ASP A 119 -27.53 5.70 -16.99
N GLY A 120 -26.57 5.31 -16.16
CA GLY A 120 -26.76 4.37 -15.05
C GLY A 120 -26.64 2.89 -15.44
N THR A 121 -26.47 2.57 -16.73
CA THR A 121 -26.27 1.20 -17.23
C THR A 121 -24.88 0.66 -16.84
N PRO A 122 -24.69 -0.67 -16.71
CA PRO A 122 -23.37 -1.24 -16.45
C PRO A 122 -22.34 -0.88 -17.53
N ASN A 123 -21.14 -0.50 -17.10
CA ASN A 123 -19.99 -0.30 -17.97
C ASN A 123 -19.03 -1.50 -17.89
N THR A 124 -19.18 -2.42 -18.84
CA THR A 124 -18.47 -3.71 -18.90
C THR A 124 -17.12 -3.63 -19.62
N LEU A 125 -16.81 -2.50 -20.27
CA LEU A 125 -15.56 -2.28 -21.00
C LEU A 125 -14.37 -2.34 -20.06
N ARG A 126 -13.49 -3.32 -20.28
CA ARG A 126 -12.30 -3.57 -19.45
C ARG A 126 -11.11 -4.21 -20.15
N PHE A 127 -11.30 -4.73 -21.36
CA PHE A 127 -10.23 -5.31 -22.17
C PHE A 127 -9.90 -4.36 -23.32
N LEU A 128 -8.67 -3.86 -23.35
CA LEU A 128 -8.23 -2.85 -24.31
C LEU A 128 -7.22 -3.47 -25.25
N PHE A 129 -7.39 -3.24 -26.55
CA PHE A 129 -6.48 -3.74 -27.58
C PHE A 129 -5.75 -2.56 -28.23
N SER A 130 -4.44 -2.69 -28.42
CA SER A 130 -3.63 -1.66 -29.10
C SER A 130 -2.51 -2.31 -29.90
N LYS A 131 -2.07 -1.65 -30.97
CA LYS A 131 -0.87 -2.08 -31.71
C LYS A 131 0.43 -1.51 -31.12
N TRP A 132 0.38 -0.31 -30.55
CA TRP A 132 1.55 0.43 -30.05
C TRP A 132 1.33 0.91 -28.61
N THR A 133 2.39 1.41 -27.98
CA THR A 133 2.25 2.26 -26.80
C THR A 133 1.22 3.36 -27.11
N LEU A 134 0.15 3.39 -26.33
CA LEU A 134 -0.89 4.41 -26.46
C LEU A 134 -0.22 5.80 -26.38
N LYS A 135 -0.68 6.76 -27.21
CA LYS A 135 -0.06 8.09 -27.41
C LYS A 135 0.27 8.78 -26.09
N GLU A 136 1.16 9.78 -26.14
CA GLU A 136 1.40 10.70 -25.01
C GLU A 136 0.06 11.18 -24.43
N GLY A 137 -0.14 11.00 -23.12
CA GLY A 137 -1.39 11.31 -22.42
C GLY A 137 -2.20 10.10 -21.96
N TRP A 138 -2.00 8.90 -22.52
CA TRP A 138 -2.65 7.70 -22.00
C TRP A 138 -1.95 7.18 -20.75
N ASP A 139 -2.66 7.31 -19.63
CA ASP A 139 -2.26 6.88 -18.30
C ASP A 139 -3.49 6.35 -17.57
N ASN A 140 -3.63 5.03 -17.43
CA ASN A 140 -4.66 4.45 -16.59
C ASN A 140 -4.05 3.66 -15.42
N PRO A 141 -4.29 4.07 -14.15
CA PRO A 141 -3.71 3.43 -12.98
C PRO A 141 -4.29 2.05 -12.67
N ASN A 142 -5.42 1.67 -13.28
CA ASN A 142 -6.10 0.41 -12.99
C ASN A 142 -5.80 -0.69 -14.02
N VAL A 143 -4.69 -0.59 -14.75
CA VAL A 143 -4.22 -1.66 -15.63
C VAL A 143 -3.50 -2.71 -14.80
N PHE A 144 -4.16 -3.85 -14.56
CA PHE A 144 -3.60 -4.95 -13.76
C PHE A 144 -3.07 -6.09 -14.61
N THR A 145 -3.30 -6.06 -15.91
CA THR A 145 -2.79 -7.07 -16.84
C THR A 145 -2.31 -6.38 -18.11
N ILE A 146 -1.08 -6.64 -18.48
CA ILE A 146 -0.54 -6.32 -19.80
C ILE A 146 -0.17 -7.65 -20.46
N ALA A 147 -0.78 -7.94 -21.60
CA ALA A 147 -0.52 -9.12 -22.40
C ALA A 147 0.09 -8.71 -23.74
N LYS A 148 1.35 -9.07 -23.94
CA LYS A 148 2.09 -8.76 -25.16
C LYS A 148 2.04 -9.97 -26.09
N LEU A 149 1.24 -9.86 -27.16
CA LEU A 149 1.05 -10.90 -28.17
C LEU A 149 1.98 -10.71 -29.39
N ARG A 150 2.92 -9.76 -29.32
CA ARG A 150 3.93 -9.47 -30.35
C ARG A 150 5.33 -9.56 -29.77
N SER A 151 6.29 -10.03 -30.56
CA SER A 151 7.72 -10.15 -30.17
C SER A 151 8.55 -8.89 -30.46
N SER A 152 7.92 -7.82 -30.97
CA SER A 152 8.62 -6.63 -31.46
C SER A 152 8.52 -5.44 -30.50
N GLY A 153 9.58 -4.63 -30.47
CA GLY A 153 9.74 -3.43 -29.63
C GLY A 153 11.18 -3.32 -29.08
N SER A 154 11.74 -2.11 -29.02
CA SER A 154 13.04 -1.89 -28.35
C SER A 154 12.92 -2.12 -26.85
N GLU A 155 14.01 -2.47 -26.16
CA GLU A 155 14.00 -2.66 -24.70
C GLU A 155 13.47 -1.43 -23.94
N ASN A 156 13.83 -0.22 -24.41
CA ASN A 156 13.29 1.03 -23.88
C ASN A 156 11.76 1.16 -24.03
N SER A 157 11.18 0.71 -25.14
CA SER A 157 9.72 0.67 -25.33
C SER A 157 9.08 -0.28 -24.32
N LYS A 158 9.68 -1.45 -24.11
CA LYS A 158 9.16 -2.47 -23.18
C LYS A 158 9.17 -1.97 -21.73
N LEU A 159 10.22 -1.29 -21.29
CA LEU A 159 10.27 -0.69 -19.94
C LEU A 159 9.17 0.38 -19.76
N GLN A 160 8.96 1.24 -20.77
CA GLN A 160 7.92 2.26 -20.75
C GLN A 160 6.51 1.65 -20.73
N GLU A 161 6.29 0.55 -21.44
CA GLU A 161 5.03 -0.21 -21.42
C GLU A 161 4.73 -0.76 -20.02
N VAL A 162 5.71 -1.41 -19.39
CA VAL A 162 5.59 -1.92 -18.02
C VAL A 162 5.36 -0.77 -17.03
N GLY A 163 6.12 0.32 -17.14
CA GLY A 163 6.01 1.50 -16.27
C GLY A 163 4.62 2.15 -16.28
N ARG A 164 3.84 2.00 -17.36
CA ARG A 164 2.45 2.49 -17.42
C ARG A 164 1.49 1.70 -16.53
N GLY A 165 1.75 0.41 -16.32
CA GLY A 165 0.96 -0.48 -15.45
C GLY A 165 1.40 -0.53 -13.99
N LEU A 166 2.53 0.09 -13.64
CA LEU A 166 3.07 0.09 -12.26
C LEU A 166 2.51 1.20 -11.36
N ARG A 167 1.54 1.99 -11.85
CA ARG A 167 0.93 3.05 -11.05
C ARG A 167 -0.02 2.45 -10.01
N LEU A 168 -0.07 3.09 -8.84
CA LEU A 168 -1.04 2.71 -7.81
C LEU A 168 -2.48 2.94 -8.31
N PRO A 169 -3.37 1.95 -8.16
CA PRO A 169 -4.74 1.99 -8.66
C PRO A 169 -5.60 3.00 -7.88
N VAL A 170 -6.76 3.30 -8.45
CA VAL A 170 -7.82 4.11 -7.82
C VAL A 170 -9.10 3.29 -7.62
N ASP A 171 -9.83 3.61 -6.56
CA ASP A 171 -11.15 3.04 -6.29
C ASP A 171 -12.26 3.62 -7.21
N GLU A 172 -13.49 3.14 -7.04
CA GLU A 172 -14.68 3.59 -7.79
C GLU A 172 -15.05 5.07 -7.57
N HIS A 173 -14.47 5.72 -6.57
CA HIS A 173 -14.60 7.15 -6.30
C HIS A 173 -13.41 7.97 -6.82
N GLY A 174 -12.38 7.32 -7.36
CA GLY A 174 -11.18 7.96 -7.88
C GLY A 174 -10.10 8.22 -6.83
N ASN A 175 -10.22 7.69 -5.62
CA ASN A 175 -9.19 7.81 -4.59
C ASN A 175 -8.06 6.82 -4.85
N ARG A 176 -6.81 7.27 -4.76
CA ARG A 176 -5.64 6.42 -4.95
C ARG A 176 -5.42 5.53 -3.73
N ILE A 177 -5.17 4.25 -3.98
CA ILE A 177 -4.98 3.25 -2.93
C ILE A 177 -3.48 3.00 -2.77
N SER A 178 -2.91 3.44 -1.65
CA SER A 178 -1.48 3.33 -1.33
C SER A 178 -1.19 2.43 -0.13
N ASN A 179 -2.22 1.97 0.56
CA ASN A 179 -2.14 1.21 1.80
C ASN A 179 -2.21 -0.32 1.59
N GLU A 180 -2.22 -0.78 0.34
CA GLU A 180 -2.21 -2.20 -0.04
C GLU A 180 -1.15 -2.44 -1.12
N GLU A 181 -0.67 -3.68 -1.22
CA GLU A 181 0.23 -4.10 -2.29
C GLU A 181 -0.57 -4.58 -3.51
N PHE A 182 -0.21 -4.08 -4.68
CA PHE A 182 -0.81 -4.45 -5.96
C PHE A 182 0.25 -5.02 -6.90
N GLN A 183 -0.17 -5.98 -7.72
CA GLN A 183 0.71 -6.64 -8.68
C GLN A 183 0.19 -6.48 -10.10
N LEU A 184 1.10 -6.13 -11.01
CA LEU A 184 0.85 -6.09 -12.44
C LEU A 184 1.13 -7.49 -13.03
N ASN A 185 0.12 -8.08 -13.67
CA ASN A 185 0.33 -9.30 -14.45
C ASN A 185 0.94 -8.91 -15.81
N TYR A 186 2.24 -9.18 -16.00
CA TYR A 186 2.90 -9.03 -17.29
C TYR A 186 3.00 -10.39 -17.99
N ILE A 187 2.33 -10.55 -19.13
CA ILE A 187 2.26 -11.81 -19.88
C ILE A 187 2.98 -11.59 -21.21
N VAL A 188 4.02 -12.40 -21.45
CA VAL A 188 4.81 -12.37 -22.68
C VAL A 188 4.87 -13.76 -23.30
N ASP A 189 5.13 -13.80 -24.61
CA ASP A 189 5.37 -15.04 -25.35
C ASP A 189 6.75 -15.63 -25.07
N PHE A 190 6.97 -16.91 -25.41
CA PHE A 190 8.23 -17.62 -25.18
C PHE A 190 9.43 -16.94 -25.83
N THR A 191 9.24 -16.21 -26.94
CA THR A 191 10.30 -15.44 -27.60
C THR A 191 10.85 -14.28 -26.76
N GLU A 192 10.13 -13.89 -25.71
CA GLU A 192 10.42 -12.76 -24.83
C GLU A 192 10.76 -13.22 -23.39
N ALA A 193 10.98 -14.52 -23.19
CA ALA A 193 11.33 -15.10 -21.89
C ALA A 193 12.63 -14.48 -21.34
N ASP A 194 13.67 -14.37 -22.16
CA ASP A 194 14.95 -13.77 -21.78
C ASP A 194 14.79 -12.29 -21.40
N PHE A 195 13.86 -11.56 -22.04
CA PHE A 195 13.57 -10.18 -21.67
C PHE A 195 12.89 -10.12 -20.30
N ALA A 196 11.96 -11.03 -20.00
CA ALA A 196 11.33 -11.09 -18.68
C ALA A 196 12.35 -11.43 -17.58
N GLU A 197 13.28 -12.37 -17.83
CA GLU A 197 14.37 -12.69 -16.90
C GLU A 197 15.30 -11.50 -16.71
N ARG A 198 15.75 -10.85 -17.80
CA ARG A 198 16.56 -9.63 -17.71
C ARG A 198 15.83 -8.47 -17.04
N LEU A 199 14.52 -8.31 -17.23
CA LEU A 199 13.72 -7.28 -16.56
C LEU A 199 13.62 -7.57 -15.06
N VAL A 200 13.49 -8.84 -14.66
CA VAL A 200 13.56 -9.25 -13.26
C VAL A 200 14.94 -8.92 -12.70
N GLU A 201 16.01 -9.29 -13.40
CA GLU A 201 17.39 -8.99 -13.02
C GLU A 201 17.67 -7.49 -12.96
N GLN A 202 17.15 -6.71 -13.90
CA GLN A 202 17.31 -5.25 -13.96
C GLN A 202 16.49 -4.57 -12.87
N ILE A 203 15.23 -4.94 -12.64
CA ILE A 203 14.44 -4.36 -11.53
C ILE A 203 15.05 -4.75 -10.17
N ASN A 204 15.56 -5.97 -10.05
CA ASN A 204 16.27 -6.41 -8.85
C ASN A 204 17.74 -5.91 -8.79
N GLY A 205 18.27 -5.37 -9.90
CA GLY A 205 19.68 -5.05 -10.10
C GLY A 205 20.01 -3.55 -10.32
N GLU A 206 19.01 -2.73 -10.70
CA GLU A 206 19.00 -1.25 -10.73
C GLU A 206 18.60 -0.63 -9.38
N ILE A 207 18.38 -1.47 -8.37
CA ILE A 207 18.66 -1.06 -7.00
C ILE A 207 20.14 -0.66 -7.01
N PRO A 208 20.55 0.54 -6.52
CA PRO A 208 21.97 0.83 -6.40
C PRO A 208 22.57 -0.35 -5.68
N GLN A 209 23.36 -1.14 -6.40
CA GLN A 209 24.05 -2.27 -5.85
C GLN A 209 24.87 -1.65 -4.73
N ALA A 210 24.41 -1.80 -3.49
CA ALA A 210 25.32 -1.97 -2.38
C ALA A 210 26.00 -3.33 -2.62
N ALA A 211 26.70 -3.47 -3.75
CA ALA A 211 27.75 -4.44 -3.90
C ALA A 211 28.83 -4.17 -2.86
N MET A 212 28.83 -2.98 -2.25
CA MET A 212 29.67 -2.55 -1.15
C MET A 212 28.82 -1.93 -0.02
N ILE A 213 29.08 -2.33 1.22
CA ILE A 213 28.57 -1.67 2.42
C ILE A 213 29.45 -0.45 2.69
N THR A 214 28.86 0.74 2.88
CA THR A 214 29.62 1.93 3.28
C THR A 214 29.88 1.93 4.78
N GLU A 215 30.95 2.59 5.23
CA GLU A 215 31.25 2.75 6.66
C GLU A 215 30.09 3.42 7.42
N GLU A 216 29.37 4.35 6.77
CA GLU A 216 28.20 5.02 7.35
C GLU A 216 27.03 4.04 7.58
N GLN A 217 26.79 3.13 6.63
CA GLN A 217 25.78 2.07 6.77
C GLN A 217 26.18 1.09 7.86
N LEU A 218 27.44 0.66 7.87
CA LEU A 218 27.98 -0.23 8.88
C LEU A 218 27.81 0.38 10.28
N ALA A 219 28.16 1.66 10.46
CA ALA A 219 27.99 2.37 11.72
C ALA A 219 26.52 2.50 12.15
N LYS A 220 25.63 2.76 11.19
CA LYS A 220 24.19 2.85 11.44
C LYS A 220 23.60 1.51 11.89
N VAL A 221 23.95 0.40 11.23
CA VAL A 221 23.48 -0.93 11.61
C VAL A 221 24.12 -1.39 12.93
N ALA A 222 25.42 -1.14 13.12
CA ALA A 222 26.11 -1.44 14.37
C ALA A 222 25.47 -0.72 15.57
N SER A 223 25.10 0.55 15.40
CA SER A 223 24.39 1.32 16.43
C SER A 223 23.03 0.72 16.81
N LYS A 224 22.31 0.11 15.87
CA LYS A 224 21.04 -0.58 16.13
C LYS A 224 21.22 -1.91 16.86
N LEU A 225 22.29 -2.62 16.53
CA LEU A 225 22.65 -3.90 17.13
C LEU A 225 23.41 -3.74 18.46
N THR A 226 23.65 -2.50 18.90
CA THR A 226 24.39 -2.16 20.14
C THR A 226 25.81 -2.75 20.16
N ILE A 227 26.45 -2.82 19.00
CA ILE A 227 27.85 -3.26 18.83
C ILE A 227 28.65 -2.17 18.12
N THR A 228 29.98 -2.29 18.13
CA THR A 228 30.86 -1.37 17.38
C THR A 228 30.86 -1.70 15.89
N SER A 229 31.18 -0.72 15.04
CA SER A 229 31.32 -0.92 13.60
C SER A 229 32.35 -2.00 13.27
N ASP A 230 33.44 -2.05 14.03
CA ASP A 230 34.52 -3.04 13.85
C ASP A 230 34.04 -4.45 14.22
N GLU A 231 33.31 -4.62 15.32
CA GLU A 231 32.71 -5.91 15.69
C GLU A 231 31.69 -6.39 14.65
N LEU A 232 30.86 -5.48 14.11
CA LEU A 232 29.92 -5.83 13.05
C LEU A 232 30.66 -6.21 11.76
N PHE A 233 31.74 -5.50 11.41
CA PHE A 233 32.57 -5.86 10.26
C PHE A 233 33.15 -7.27 10.41
N ASP A 234 33.72 -7.59 11.57
CA ASP A 234 34.29 -8.90 11.84
C ASP A 234 33.25 -10.02 11.71
N ILE A 235 32.04 -9.82 12.25
CA ILE A 235 30.92 -10.77 12.11
C ILE A 235 30.56 -11.00 10.64
N LEU A 236 30.42 -9.93 9.86
CA LEU A 236 30.05 -10.03 8.44
C LEU A 236 31.15 -10.67 7.60
N TYR A 237 32.41 -10.39 7.92
CA TYR A 237 33.58 -10.93 7.24
C TYR A 237 33.80 -12.42 7.57
N ASP A 238 33.69 -12.80 8.84
CA ASP A 238 33.85 -14.20 9.29
C ASP A 238 32.74 -15.12 8.76
N SER A 239 31.51 -14.61 8.66
CA SER A 239 30.38 -15.31 8.03
C SER A 239 30.50 -15.42 6.50
N LYS A 240 31.50 -14.76 5.91
CA LYS A 240 31.74 -14.64 4.46
C LYS A 240 30.63 -13.92 3.71
N TYR A 241 29.91 -13.03 4.39
CA TYR A 241 28.90 -12.18 3.77
C TYR A 241 29.52 -11.00 3.05
N ILE A 242 30.67 -10.51 3.52
CA ILE A 242 31.43 -9.45 2.85
C ILE A 242 32.91 -9.83 2.64
N ASP A 243 33.56 -9.18 1.67
CA ASP A 243 35.02 -9.21 1.53
C ASP A 243 35.71 -8.08 2.32
N ARG A 244 37.04 -8.03 2.27
CA ARG A 244 37.85 -7.00 2.97
C ARG A 244 37.58 -5.58 2.50
N LYS A 245 36.99 -5.40 1.33
CA LYS A 245 36.59 -4.11 0.77
C LYS A 245 35.11 -3.81 1.06
N MET A 246 34.50 -4.56 1.98
CA MET A 246 33.07 -4.50 2.31
C MET A 246 32.15 -4.87 1.16
N ASN A 247 32.64 -5.61 0.15
CA ASN A 247 31.78 -6.06 -0.92
C ASN A 247 30.91 -7.24 -0.52
N ILE A 248 29.61 -7.19 -0.75
CA ILE A 248 28.68 -8.29 -0.44
C ILE A 248 28.95 -9.48 -1.37
N ASN A 249 29.12 -10.65 -0.77
CA ASN A 249 29.26 -11.91 -1.48
C ASN A 249 27.92 -12.33 -2.09
N ILE A 250 27.88 -12.38 -3.43
CA ILE A 250 26.67 -12.66 -4.21
C ILE A 250 26.07 -14.03 -3.87
N GLU A 251 26.90 -15.05 -3.63
CA GLU A 251 26.42 -16.42 -3.37
C GLU A 251 25.72 -16.56 -2.01
N LYS A 252 26.03 -15.68 -1.05
CA LYS A 252 25.43 -15.67 0.29
C LYS A 252 24.51 -14.47 0.53
N ARG A 253 24.14 -13.78 -0.54
CA ARG A 253 23.36 -12.53 -0.46
C ARG A 253 22.03 -12.71 0.25
N ASP A 254 21.30 -13.78 -0.07
CA ASP A 254 19.99 -14.04 0.52
C ASP A 254 20.09 -14.38 2.02
N GLU A 255 21.12 -15.14 2.42
CA GLU A 255 21.43 -15.43 3.83
C GLU A 255 21.81 -14.16 4.60
N PHE A 256 22.68 -13.33 4.01
CA PHE A 256 23.10 -12.04 4.56
C PHE A 256 21.92 -11.12 4.86
N PHE A 257 21.01 -10.92 3.91
CA PHE A 257 19.84 -10.05 4.12
C PHE A 257 18.77 -10.68 5.01
N ALA A 258 18.76 -12.01 5.15
CA ALA A 258 17.89 -12.69 6.12
C ALA A 258 18.38 -12.46 7.57
N GLU A 259 19.69 -12.51 7.80
CA GLU A 259 20.29 -12.30 9.13
C GLU A 259 20.47 -10.82 9.48
N PHE A 260 20.77 -9.97 8.49
CA PHE A 260 20.99 -8.53 8.68
C PHE A 260 20.08 -7.69 7.76
N PRO A 261 18.75 -7.71 7.99
CA PRO A 261 17.78 -7.01 7.16
C PRO A 261 17.95 -5.49 7.15
N ASP A 262 18.62 -4.91 8.16
CA ASP A 262 18.90 -3.49 8.24
C ASP A 262 19.86 -2.96 7.15
N PHE A 263 20.59 -3.83 6.46
CA PHE A 263 21.39 -3.48 5.29
C PHE A 263 20.58 -3.42 3.98
N GLU A 264 19.31 -3.83 4.00
CA GLU A 264 18.46 -3.87 2.81
C GLU A 264 18.17 -2.43 2.32
N MET A 265 18.99 -1.93 1.39
CA MET A 265 18.69 -0.74 0.60
C MET A 265 18.10 -1.17 -0.73
N GLY A 266 16.78 -1.01 -0.89
CA GLY A 266 16.12 -1.30 -2.16
C GLY A 266 14.74 -1.94 -1.99
N LEU A 267 14.14 -2.30 -3.12
CA LEU A 267 12.93 -3.10 -3.16
C LEU A 267 13.29 -4.53 -2.68
N SER A 268 12.60 -5.02 -1.66
CA SER A 268 12.82 -6.37 -1.09
C SER A 268 12.83 -7.46 -2.15
N SER A 269 13.62 -8.51 -1.95
CA SER A 269 13.63 -9.68 -2.84
C SER A 269 12.21 -10.27 -2.98
N GLY A 270 11.79 -10.59 -4.22
CA GLY A 270 10.48 -11.18 -4.51
C GLY A 270 9.35 -10.25 -4.98
N LYS A 271 9.65 -9.00 -5.37
CA LYS A 271 8.68 -8.08 -6.02
C LYS A 271 8.22 -8.54 -7.39
N VAL A 272 9.07 -9.24 -8.14
CA VAL A 272 8.69 -9.90 -9.39
C VAL A 272 8.61 -11.40 -9.14
N LYS A 273 7.42 -11.98 -9.37
CA LYS A 273 7.15 -13.40 -9.12
C LYS A 273 6.81 -14.10 -10.43
N ASP A 274 7.55 -15.14 -10.77
CA ASP A 274 7.16 -16.04 -11.84
C ASP A 274 6.04 -16.97 -11.35
N ARG A 275 4.79 -16.64 -11.70
CA ARG A 275 3.61 -17.44 -11.35
C ARG A 275 3.55 -18.80 -12.06
N ASN A 276 4.39 -19.05 -13.06
CA ASN A 276 4.49 -20.38 -13.69
C ASN A 276 5.31 -21.33 -12.80
N LYS A 277 6.31 -20.81 -12.08
CA LYS A 277 7.15 -21.56 -11.12
C LYS A 277 6.50 -21.60 -9.72
N ASN A 278 6.00 -20.45 -9.24
CA ASN A 278 5.44 -20.29 -7.90
C ASN A 278 3.96 -19.93 -7.96
N LYS A 279 3.08 -20.91 -7.78
CA LYS A 279 1.63 -20.63 -7.71
C LYS A 279 1.32 -19.96 -6.36
N PRO A 280 0.71 -18.75 -6.34
CA PRO A 280 0.26 -18.15 -5.08
C PRO A 280 -0.81 -19.05 -4.48
N GLN A 281 -0.59 -19.48 -3.23
CA GLN A 281 -1.60 -20.19 -2.47
C GLN A 281 -2.36 -19.18 -1.60
N PRO A 282 -3.68 -19.05 -1.75
CA PRO A 282 -4.47 -18.21 -0.87
C PRO A 282 -4.40 -18.78 0.55
N VAL A 283 -4.21 -17.91 1.53
CA VAL A 283 -4.17 -18.32 2.94
C VAL A 283 -5.60 -18.60 3.39
N ARG A 284 -5.87 -19.77 3.96
CA ARG A 284 -7.22 -20.14 4.42
C ARG A 284 -7.46 -19.59 5.81
N ILE A 285 -8.68 -19.12 6.02
CA ILE A 285 -9.17 -18.76 7.35
C ILE A 285 -9.80 -20.00 7.96
N ARG A 286 -9.33 -20.42 9.14
CA ARG A 286 -9.87 -21.57 9.85
C ARG A 286 -11.20 -21.20 10.49
N LYS A 287 -12.31 -21.72 9.94
CA LYS A 287 -13.68 -21.43 10.42
C LYS A 287 -13.86 -21.69 11.92
N GLY A 288 -13.26 -22.77 12.45
CA GLY A 288 -13.29 -23.10 13.88
C GLY A 288 -12.64 -22.01 14.74
N ALA A 289 -11.40 -21.64 14.42
CA ALA A 289 -10.69 -20.56 15.10
C ALA A 289 -11.43 -19.21 14.95
N TYR A 290 -11.97 -18.91 13.76
CA TYR A 290 -12.74 -17.69 13.57
C TYR A 290 -13.95 -17.60 14.51
N ASN A 291 -14.68 -18.70 14.70
CA ASN A 291 -15.85 -18.71 15.57
C ASN A 291 -15.49 -18.38 17.04
N GLU A 292 -14.34 -18.86 17.51
CA GLU A 292 -13.83 -18.57 18.86
C GLU A 292 -13.43 -17.09 19.04
N ILE A 293 -13.00 -16.41 17.97
CA ILE A 293 -12.59 -14.99 18.02
C ILE A 293 -13.63 -14.02 17.47
N ARG A 294 -14.78 -14.53 17.00
CA ARG A 294 -15.78 -13.77 16.26
C ARG A 294 -16.31 -12.58 17.06
N GLU A 295 -16.63 -12.79 18.33
CA GLU A 295 -17.17 -11.73 19.18
C GLU A 295 -16.16 -10.58 19.33
N LEU A 296 -14.89 -10.91 19.62
CA LEU A 296 -13.82 -9.93 19.71
C LEU A 296 -13.67 -9.16 18.39
N TRP A 297 -13.63 -9.88 17.27
CA TRP A 297 -13.50 -9.30 15.95
C TRP A 297 -14.64 -8.33 15.60
N GLU A 298 -15.89 -8.70 15.86
CA GLU A 298 -17.05 -7.85 15.59
C GLU A 298 -17.06 -6.60 16.48
N LYS A 299 -16.61 -6.70 17.73
CA LYS A 299 -16.56 -5.57 18.68
C LYS A 299 -15.48 -4.55 18.31
N ILE A 300 -14.28 -5.01 17.97
CA ILE A 300 -13.16 -4.09 17.64
C ILE A 300 -13.32 -3.44 16.25
N ASN A 301 -14.10 -4.04 15.34
CA ASN A 301 -14.42 -3.45 14.04
C ASN A 301 -15.60 -2.45 14.08
N GLN A 302 -16.15 -2.16 15.25
CA GLN A 302 -17.16 -1.10 15.39
C GLN A 302 -16.56 0.26 15.06
N ARG A 303 -17.35 1.10 14.39
CA ARG A 303 -16.89 2.42 13.98
C ARG A 303 -16.93 3.38 15.17
N TYR A 304 -15.83 4.09 15.39
CA TYR A 304 -15.74 5.19 16.34
C TYR A 304 -15.31 6.45 15.62
N LEU A 305 -15.78 7.59 16.11
CA LEU A 305 -15.39 8.92 15.66
C LEU A 305 -14.51 9.55 16.74
N LEU A 306 -13.48 10.28 16.31
CA LEU A 306 -12.60 11.03 17.19
C LEU A 306 -13.05 12.50 17.22
N PHE A 307 -13.29 13.01 18.42
CA PHE A 307 -13.66 14.39 18.68
C PHE A 307 -12.57 15.07 19.49
N TYR A 308 -12.21 16.29 19.11
CA TYR A 308 -11.30 17.14 19.86
C TYR A 308 -12.07 17.99 20.87
N ASP A 309 -11.41 18.38 21.94
CA ASP A 309 -11.97 19.33 22.91
C ASP A 309 -12.23 20.68 22.24
N ARG A 310 -13.37 21.32 22.57
CA ARG A 310 -13.82 22.54 21.87
C ARG A 310 -12.95 23.77 22.15
N ASP A 311 -12.29 23.81 23.28
CA ASP A 311 -11.42 24.91 23.71
C ASP A 311 -10.10 24.96 22.92
N LEU A 312 -9.78 23.92 22.14
CA LEU A 312 -8.63 23.93 21.24
C LEU A 312 -8.72 25.04 20.18
N ASP A 313 -9.93 25.36 19.71
CA ASP A 313 -10.13 26.37 18.66
C ASP A 313 -9.89 27.80 19.17
N GLU A 314 -9.99 28.04 20.48
CA GLU A 314 -9.85 29.37 21.08
C GLU A 314 -8.42 29.92 20.92
N ASP A 315 -7.41 29.05 21.03
CA ASP A 315 -5.99 29.42 21.00
C ASP A 315 -5.32 29.18 19.63
N MET A 316 -6.07 28.76 18.60
CA MET A 316 -5.48 28.37 17.30
C MET A 316 -4.71 29.48 16.61
N LYS A 317 -5.13 30.74 16.78
CA LYS A 317 -4.39 31.88 16.23
C LYS A 317 -3.00 31.98 16.85
N ASP A 318 -2.89 31.83 18.17
CA ASP A 318 -1.62 31.93 18.90
C ASP A 318 -0.72 30.72 18.60
N VAL A 319 -1.30 29.54 18.42
CA VAL A 319 -0.58 28.34 17.95
C VAL A 319 0.02 28.58 16.57
N VAL A 320 -0.76 29.04 15.60
CA VAL A 320 -0.25 29.33 14.26
C VAL A 320 0.84 30.40 14.33
N LEU A 321 0.64 31.45 15.12
CA LEU A 321 1.65 32.48 15.31
C LEU A 321 2.97 31.92 15.86
N SER A 322 2.91 31.07 16.88
CA SER A 322 4.10 30.44 17.45
C SER A 322 4.88 29.60 16.42
N ILE A 323 4.16 28.92 15.52
CA ILE A 323 4.77 28.18 14.40
C ILE A 323 5.45 29.15 13.43
N LEU A 324 4.79 30.25 13.05
CA LEU A 324 5.37 31.24 12.13
C LEU A 324 6.63 31.91 12.70
N GLU A 325 6.73 32.01 14.03
CA GLU A 325 7.90 32.55 14.74
C GLU A 325 9.07 31.56 14.85
N GLU A 326 8.88 30.28 14.52
CA GLU A 326 9.97 29.30 14.51
C GLU A 326 10.99 29.58 13.39
N GLN A 327 12.27 29.30 13.69
CA GLN A 327 13.34 29.46 12.70
C GLN A 327 13.20 28.46 11.54
N GLY A 328 13.34 28.96 10.31
CA GLY A 328 13.36 28.14 9.10
C GLY A 328 11.98 27.86 8.48
N VAL A 329 10.91 28.44 9.01
CA VAL A 329 9.55 28.33 8.43
C VAL A 329 9.44 29.07 7.10
N PHE A 330 9.94 30.31 7.06
CA PHE A 330 10.06 31.09 5.84
C PHE A 330 11.38 30.76 5.15
N THR A 331 11.32 29.93 4.10
CA THR A 331 12.51 29.34 3.46
C THR A 331 12.40 29.39 1.94
N ASP A 332 13.56 29.33 1.28
CA ASP A 332 13.65 29.39 -0.17
C ASP A 332 13.32 28.03 -0.83
N VAL A 333 12.94 28.06 -2.11
CA VAL A 333 12.82 26.83 -2.90
C VAL A 333 14.21 26.46 -3.43
N VAL A 334 14.68 25.25 -3.11
CA VAL A 334 15.99 24.76 -3.58
C VAL A 334 15.78 23.70 -4.65
N MET A 335 16.35 23.94 -5.84
CA MET A 335 16.43 22.96 -6.92
C MET A 335 17.79 22.29 -6.89
N THR A 336 17.80 20.97 -6.67
CA THR A 336 19.03 20.17 -6.66
C THR A 336 19.16 19.44 -7.98
N SER A 337 20.28 19.63 -8.68
CA SER A 337 20.65 18.84 -9.84
C SER A 337 21.62 17.75 -9.41
N GLN A 338 21.30 16.48 -9.67
CA GLN A 338 22.23 15.36 -9.58
C GLN A 338 22.67 14.95 -10.98
N ARG A 339 23.96 14.61 -11.14
CA ARG A 339 24.51 14.19 -12.42
C ARG A 339 25.35 12.92 -12.22
N GLU A 340 24.82 11.83 -12.75
CA GLU A 340 25.52 10.56 -12.84
C GLU A 340 26.32 10.52 -14.14
N VAL A 341 27.58 10.10 -14.06
CA VAL A 341 28.44 9.90 -15.22
C VAL A 341 28.97 8.48 -15.22
N ILE A 342 28.74 7.76 -16.31
CA ILE A 342 29.30 6.43 -16.53
C ILE A 342 30.77 6.61 -16.92
N GLN A 343 31.68 6.15 -16.06
CA GLN A 343 33.10 6.04 -16.36
C GLN A 343 33.41 4.59 -16.70
N SER A 344 34.18 4.37 -17.77
CA SER A 344 34.67 3.04 -18.12
C SER A 344 36.20 3.06 -18.15
N ASP A 345 36.81 2.11 -17.46
CA ASP A 345 38.26 1.88 -17.48
C ASP A 345 38.68 0.78 -18.47
N GLY A 346 37.74 0.30 -19.29
CA GLY A 346 37.95 -0.79 -20.26
C GLY A 346 37.74 -2.19 -19.69
N THR A 347 37.65 -2.35 -18.37
CA THR A 347 37.36 -3.63 -17.68
C THR A 347 36.06 -3.60 -16.87
N SER A 348 35.64 -2.42 -16.43
CA SER A 348 34.38 -2.18 -15.72
C SER A 348 33.73 -0.87 -16.18
N MET A 349 32.41 -0.79 -16.03
CA MET A 349 31.65 0.46 -16.11
C MET A 349 31.16 0.82 -14.71
N THR A 350 31.51 2.01 -14.25
CA THR A 350 31.16 2.50 -12.92
C THR A 350 30.37 3.79 -13.06
N ILE A 351 29.21 3.86 -12.40
CA ILE A 351 28.45 5.11 -12.28
C ILE A 351 29.14 5.93 -11.19
N ALA A 352 29.68 7.08 -11.57
CA ALA A 352 30.25 8.03 -10.63
C ALA A 352 29.32 9.24 -10.52
N ASP A 353 28.85 9.51 -9.31
CA ASP A 353 28.17 10.77 -8.99
C ASP A 353 29.17 11.91 -9.13
N LYS A 354 28.90 12.84 -10.06
CA LYS A 354 29.58 14.13 -10.05
C LYS A 354 28.85 15.09 -9.13
N THR A 355 29.61 16.03 -8.57
CA THR A 355 29.10 17.10 -7.70
C THR A 355 27.88 17.77 -8.33
N GLY A 356 26.73 17.58 -7.69
CA GLY A 356 25.50 18.27 -8.03
C GLY A 356 25.57 19.77 -7.71
N LEU A 357 24.71 20.55 -8.33
CA LEU A 357 24.56 21.98 -8.03
C LEU A 357 23.20 22.20 -7.38
N GLN A 358 23.19 23.02 -6.33
CA GLN A 358 21.96 23.52 -5.71
C GLN A 358 21.72 24.95 -6.18
N TYR A 359 20.51 25.21 -6.67
CA TYR A 359 20.07 26.53 -7.08
C TYR A 359 18.90 26.96 -6.20
N VAL A 360 19.00 28.16 -5.63
CA VAL A 360 17.84 28.81 -5.02
C VAL A 360 16.96 29.37 -6.14
N VAL A 361 15.72 28.93 -6.19
CA VAL A 361 14.72 29.38 -7.16
C VAL A 361 13.68 30.22 -6.43
N SER A 362 13.45 31.45 -6.87
CA SER A 362 12.33 32.24 -6.38
C SER A 362 11.08 31.91 -7.19
N ARG A 363 10.23 31.04 -6.65
CA ARG A 363 8.93 30.68 -7.23
C ARG A 363 7.83 30.97 -6.23
N THR A 364 7.32 32.19 -6.26
CA THR A 364 6.23 32.62 -5.40
C THR A 364 4.89 32.10 -5.88
N ILE A 365 3.94 32.00 -4.95
CA ILE A 365 2.54 31.70 -5.24
C ILE A 365 1.65 32.87 -4.78
N PRO A 366 0.47 33.04 -5.39
CA PRO A 366 -0.48 34.06 -4.92
C PRO A 366 -0.84 33.86 -3.44
N TYR A 367 -0.97 34.96 -2.69
CA TYR A 367 -1.22 34.91 -1.24
C TYR A 367 -2.48 34.12 -0.86
N ASN A 368 -3.56 34.26 -1.63
CA ASN A 368 -4.78 33.48 -1.42
C ASN A 368 -4.54 31.97 -1.61
N GLU A 369 -3.70 31.58 -2.57
CA GLU A 369 -3.35 30.18 -2.81
C GLU A 369 -2.45 29.64 -1.69
N PHE A 370 -1.52 30.45 -1.18
CA PHE A 370 -0.71 30.12 0.00
C PHE A 370 -1.59 29.78 1.22
N LEU A 371 -2.56 30.63 1.55
CA LEU A 371 -3.50 30.39 2.64
C LEU A 371 -4.38 29.16 2.40
N LEU A 372 -4.92 29.02 1.18
CA LEU A 372 -5.78 27.89 0.81
C LEU A 372 -5.07 26.55 0.93
N ARG A 373 -3.78 26.49 0.59
CA ARG A 373 -2.99 25.25 0.70
C ARG A 373 -2.76 24.85 2.15
N ILE A 374 -2.41 25.82 3.00
CA ILE A 374 -2.27 25.57 4.44
C ILE A 374 -3.62 25.08 5.00
N MET A 375 -4.72 25.83 4.77
CA MET A 375 -6.06 25.46 5.24
C MET A 375 -6.49 24.06 4.76
N ARG A 376 -6.29 23.70 3.49
CA ARG A 376 -6.68 22.37 2.97
C ARG A 376 -5.93 21.22 3.64
N SER A 377 -4.70 21.46 4.09
CA SER A 377 -3.87 20.45 4.73
C SER A 377 -4.00 20.41 6.25
N THR A 378 -4.30 21.55 6.90
CA THR A 378 -4.38 21.66 8.36
C THR A 378 -5.80 21.73 8.90
N ASN A 379 -6.79 22.06 8.05
CA ASN A 379 -8.16 22.42 8.39
C ASN A 379 -8.32 23.67 9.27
N ILE A 380 -7.27 24.46 9.45
CA ILE A 380 -7.35 25.74 10.18
C ILE A 380 -8.04 26.77 9.28
N PRO A 381 -9.01 27.56 9.79
CA PRO A 381 -9.68 28.58 9.00
C PRO A 381 -8.71 29.60 8.38
N ILE A 382 -9.00 30.01 7.14
CA ILE A 382 -8.19 31.01 6.40
C ILE A 382 -8.05 32.30 7.21
N GLU A 383 -9.13 32.74 7.86
CA GLU A 383 -9.15 33.95 8.68
C GLU A 383 -8.16 33.87 9.84
N THR A 384 -8.08 32.74 10.53
CA THR A 384 -7.13 32.50 11.63
C THR A 384 -5.69 32.52 11.13
N ILE A 385 -5.38 31.86 10.01
CA ILE A 385 -4.04 31.85 9.42
C ILE A 385 -3.65 33.27 8.97
N HIS A 386 -4.58 34.00 8.36
CA HIS A 386 -4.37 35.37 7.92
C HIS A 386 -4.09 36.31 9.10
N GLN A 387 -4.90 36.24 10.16
CA GLN A 387 -4.70 37.04 11.37
C GLN A 387 -3.34 36.75 12.03
N ALA A 388 -2.94 35.49 12.14
CA ALA A 388 -1.64 35.12 12.67
C ALA A 388 -0.48 35.66 11.82
N LEU A 389 -0.61 35.64 10.47
CA LEU A 389 0.38 36.24 9.57
C LEU A 389 0.47 37.76 9.70
N CYS A 390 -0.67 38.45 9.86
CA CYS A 390 -0.69 39.88 10.12
C CYS A 390 0.02 40.20 11.44
N GLU A 391 -0.29 39.47 12.51
CA GLU A 391 0.36 39.65 13.82
C GLU A 391 1.86 39.33 13.76
N TYR A 392 2.27 38.31 13.00
CA TYR A 392 3.67 37.99 12.76
C TYR A 392 4.42 39.16 12.09
N VAL A 393 3.85 39.75 11.04
CA VAL A 393 4.44 40.88 10.31
C VAL A 393 4.51 42.14 11.19
N GLU A 394 3.49 42.38 12.01
CA GLU A 394 3.51 43.50 12.97
C GLU A 394 4.64 43.36 14.01
N LYS A 395 4.94 42.14 14.47
CA LYS A 395 5.98 41.86 15.46
C LYS A 395 7.39 41.80 14.86
N ASN A 396 7.55 41.19 13.68
CA ASN A 396 8.85 40.80 13.12
C ASN A 396 9.28 41.64 11.91
N GLY A 397 8.42 42.55 11.43
CA GLY A 397 8.66 43.38 10.26
C GLY A 397 8.13 42.76 8.96
N GLU A 398 8.47 43.39 7.83
CA GLU A 398 7.94 43.00 6.52
C GLU A 398 8.38 41.58 6.11
N LEU A 399 7.41 40.75 5.73
CA LEU A 399 7.67 39.42 5.18
C LEU A 399 7.96 39.54 3.68
N ASP A 400 9.17 39.19 3.27
CA ASP A 400 9.54 39.20 1.85
C ASP A 400 8.65 38.23 1.05
N SER A 401 8.03 38.76 -0.01
CA SER A 401 7.15 38.03 -0.92
C SER A 401 7.76 36.73 -1.46
N LYS A 402 9.09 36.61 -1.55
CA LYS A 402 9.78 35.38 -1.98
C LYS A 402 9.48 34.17 -1.10
N TYR A 403 9.16 34.39 0.19
CA TYR A 403 8.83 33.33 1.16
C TYR A 403 7.37 32.87 1.07
N ILE A 404 6.53 33.55 0.30
CA ILE A 404 5.19 33.07 -0.04
C ILE A 404 5.34 32.05 -1.18
N ASN A 405 5.80 30.86 -0.84
CA ASN A 405 6.15 29.79 -1.77
C ASN A 405 5.77 28.40 -1.22
N GLU A 406 5.98 27.36 -2.03
CA GLU A 406 5.65 25.97 -1.69
C GLU A 406 6.45 25.41 -0.50
N SER A 407 7.74 25.73 -0.41
CA SER A 407 8.60 25.22 0.66
C SER A 407 8.09 25.70 2.02
N SER A 408 7.74 26.98 2.14
CA SER A 408 7.19 27.53 3.38
C SER A 408 5.83 26.94 3.74
N VAL A 409 4.95 26.70 2.76
CA VAL A 409 3.69 25.96 3.00
C VAL A 409 3.97 24.58 3.60
N CYS A 410 4.89 23.81 3.00
CA CYS A 410 5.27 22.49 3.49
C CYS A 410 5.81 22.51 4.92
N VAL A 411 6.70 23.46 5.24
CA VAL A 411 7.27 23.58 6.59
C VAL A 411 6.19 23.98 7.60
N ILE A 412 5.31 24.94 7.30
CA ILE A 412 4.20 25.31 8.18
C ILE A 412 3.31 24.10 8.48
N ILE A 413 2.94 23.33 7.45
CA ILE A 413 2.11 22.13 7.60
C ILE A 413 2.84 21.08 8.47
N GLN A 414 4.13 20.87 8.23
CA GLN A 414 4.94 19.94 9.02
C GLN A 414 4.96 20.37 10.49
N LYS A 415 5.25 21.64 10.78
CA LYS A 415 5.29 22.19 12.14
C LYS A 415 3.95 22.11 12.85
N PHE A 416 2.86 22.37 12.13
CA PHE A 416 1.53 22.17 12.69
C PHE A 416 1.25 20.70 13.02
N ASN A 417 1.66 19.76 12.17
CA ASN A 417 1.53 18.33 12.47
C ASN A 417 2.39 17.89 13.66
N GLU A 418 3.60 18.43 13.81
CA GLU A 418 4.45 18.23 15.00
C GLU A 418 3.74 18.74 16.25
N TRP A 419 3.22 19.97 16.21
CA TRP A 419 2.44 20.56 17.29
C TRP A 419 1.24 19.69 17.66
N LYS A 420 0.47 19.18 16.68
CA LYS A 420 -0.67 18.30 16.91
C LYS A 420 -0.29 17.05 17.71
N ASN A 421 0.81 16.40 17.33
CA ASN A 421 1.26 15.16 17.97
C ASN A 421 1.63 15.37 19.45
N THR A 422 2.13 16.56 19.79
CA THR A 422 2.55 16.89 21.16
C THR A 422 1.40 17.44 22.01
N ASN A 423 0.49 18.22 21.43
CA ASN A 423 -0.48 19.01 22.19
C ASN A 423 -1.91 18.47 22.19
N LEU A 424 -2.26 17.58 21.25
CA LEU A 424 -3.61 16.97 21.22
C LEU A 424 -3.72 15.72 22.07
N GLN A 425 -2.61 15.16 22.54
CA GLN A 425 -2.65 13.97 23.38
C GLN A 425 -3.41 14.25 24.68
N GLY A 426 -4.46 13.46 24.95
CA GLY A 426 -5.33 13.64 26.10
C GLY A 426 -6.42 14.72 25.94
N ARG A 427 -6.46 15.43 24.80
CA ARG A 427 -7.48 16.45 24.47
C ARG A 427 -8.44 16.00 23.38
N PHE A 428 -8.80 14.72 23.43
CA PHE A 428 -9.73 14.11 22.49
C PHE A 428 -10.51 13.00 23.20
N HIS A 429 -11.66 12.65 22.63
CA HIS A 429 -12.41 11.48 23.03
C HIS A 429 -12.95 10.72 21.82
N TYR A 430 -13.24 9.44 22.00
CA TYR A 430 -13.97 8.66 21.00
C TYR A 430 -15.46 8.64 21.31
N ALA A 431 -16.28 8.55 20.27
CA ALA A 431 -17.68 8.20 20.40
C ALA A 431 -18.07 7.14 19.37
N LYS A 432 -18.83 6.16 19.82
CA LYS A 432 -19.31 5.07 18.98
C LYS A 432 -20.28 5.59 17.93
N SER A 433 -20.10 5.14 16.68
CA SER A 433 -21.03 5.39 15.58
C SER A 433 -22.15 4.36 15.58
N GLU A 434 -23.37 4.78 15.24
CA GLU A 434 -24.54 3.90 15.07
C GLU A 434 -24.50 3.10 13.74
N THR A 435 -23.57 3.42 12.85
CA THR A 435 -23.40 2.70 11.58
C THR A 435 -23.05 1.23 11.84
N PRO A 436 -23.83 0.26 11.31
CA PRO A 436 -23.57 -1.15 11.51
C PRO A 436 -22.24 -1.56 10.85
N VAL A 437 -21.59 -2.57 11.43
CA VAL A 437 -20.45 -3.24 10.82
C VAL A 437 -20.98 -4.05 9.63
N THR A 438 -20.49 -3.75 8.43
CA THR A 438 -20.80 -4.48 7.20
C THR A 438 -19.77 -5.59 7.00
N SER A 439 -19.42 -5.93 5.76
CA SER A 439 -18.30 -6.82 5.46
C SER A 439 -16.98 -6.30 6.05
N THR A 440 -16.16 -7.23 6.54
CA THR A 440 -14.80 -6.95 7.06
C THR A 440 -13.76 -7.74 6.26
N ALA A 441 -12.48 -7.62 6.65
CA ALA A 441 -11.40 -8.43 6.08
C ALA A 441 -11.54 -9.93 6.39
N LEU A 442 -12.25 -10.31 7.46
CA LEU A 442 -12.39 -11.70 7.91
C LEU A 442 -13.82 -12.24 7.81
N SER A 443 -14.82 -11.37 7.67
CA SER A 443 -16.23 -11.76 7.58
C SER A 443 -17.01 -11.09 6.46
N HIS A 444 -18.07 -11.77 6.02
CA HIS A 444 -19.13 -11.22 5.19
C HIS A 444 -20.07 -10.34 6.02
N ALA A 445 -20.99 -9.63 5.35
CA ALA A 445 -21.91 -8.69 5.99
C ALA A 445 -22.90 -9.35 6.98
N ASP A 446 -23.10 -10.66 6.90
CA ASP A 446 -23.89 -11.45 7.84
C ASP A 446 -23.07 -11.99 9.03
N GLY A 447 -21.78 -11.66 9.10
CA GLY A 447 -20.84 -12.11 10.12
C GLY A 447 -20.25 -13.51 9.90
N THR A 448 -20.54 -14.18 8.78
CA THR A 448 -19.91 -15.47 8.45
C THR A 448 -18.45 -15.28 8.04
N PRO A 449 -17.52 -16.19 8.41
CA PRO A 449 -16.13 -16.09 8.02
C PRO A 449 -15.92 -16.22 6.52
N ARG A 450 -15.03 -15.39 5.97
CA ARG A 450 -14.48 -15.59 4.63
C ARG A 450 -13.67 -16.89 4.59
N GLU A 451 -13.57 -17.52 3.43
CA GLU A 451 -12.82 -18.77 3.28
C GLU A 451 -11.31 -18.56 3.22
N THR A 452 -10.89 -17.45 2.61
CA THR A 452 -9.49 -17.13 2.37
C THR A 452 -9.21 -15.65 2.57
N ILE A 453 -7.94 -15.34 2.82
CA ILE A 453 -7.41 -13.98 2.88
C ILE A 453 -6.15 -13.86 2.01
N SER A 454 -5.95 -12.68 1.41
CA SER A 454 -4.71 -12.36 0.72
C SER A 454 -3.54 -12.30 1.70
N GLN A 455 -2.45 -13.01 1.38
CA GLN A 455 -1.22 -13.05 2.19
C GLN A 455 -0.75 -11.65 2.59
N GLY A 456 -0.68 -10.70 1.65
CA GLY A 456 -0.17 -9.35 1.90
C GLY A 456 -0.98 -8.52 2.91
N ARG A 457 -2.21 -8.93 3.25
CA ARG A 457 -2.98 -8.30 4.33
C ARG A 457 -2.52 -8.72 5.72
N ILE A 458 -1.88 -9.88 5.84
CA ILE A 458 -1.40 -10.45 7.11
C ILE A 458 0.13 -10.62 7.13
N GLY A 459 0.82 -10.42 6.02
CA GLY A 459 2.28 -10.37 6.00
C GLY A 459 2.86 -10.47 4.61
N THR A 460 3.96 -9.76 4.37
CA THR A 460 4.65 -9.80 3.07
C THR A 460 5.53 -11.04 2.92
N LYS A 461 6.00 -11.61 4.04
CA LYS A 461 6.83 -12.83 4.09
C LYS A 461 5.96 -14.03 4.41
N ILE A 462 6.41 -15.21 3.97
CA ILE A 462 5.79 -16.51 4.29
C ILE A 462 6.88 -17.50 4.70
N ALA A 463 6.69 -18.18 5.82
CA ALA A 463 7.58 -19.26 6.26
C ALA A 463 6.96 -20.64 5.95
N PRO A 464 7.78 -21.65 5.60
CA PRO A 464 7.31 -23.00 5.42
C PRO A 464 6.86 -23.61 6.76
N GLY A 465 5.82 -24.45 6.71
CA GLY A 465 5.30 -25.15 7.88
C GLY A 465 3.78 -24.99 8.02
N THR A 466 3.23 -25.57 9.09
CA THR A 466 1.82 -25.45 9.43
C THR A 466 1.69 -24.85 10.83
N PRO A 467 1.01 -23.70 10.99
CA PRO A 467 0.76 -23.11 12.30
C PRO A 467 -0.07 -24.01 13.21
N SER A 468 -0.03 -23.73 14.51
CA SER A 468 -0.90 -24.35 15.52
C SER A 468 -2.37 -24.28 15.11
N ASP A 469 -3.17 -25.28 15.50
CA ASP A 469 -4.61 -25.29 15.24
C ASP A 469 -5.37 -24.15 15.93
N LYS A 470 -4.74 -23.53 16.95
CA LYS A 470 -5.22 -22.31 17.62
C LYS A 470 -5.03 -21.05 16.79
N TYR A 471 -4.18 -21.07 15.76
CA TYR A 471 -3.93 -19.91 14.93
C TYR A 471 -5.02 -19.75 13.87
N LEU A 472 -5.48 -18.51 13.66
CA LEU A 472 -6.60 -18.20 12.76
C LEU A 472 -6.37 -18.63 11.31
N TYR A 473 -5.11 -18.66 10.86
CA TYR A 473 -4.73 -18.94 9.48
C TYR A 473 -3.98 -20.27 9.36
N ASP A 474 -3.90 -20.82 8.14
CA ASP A 474 -3.16 -22.04 7.84
C ASP A 474 -1.71 -21.80 7.36
N ALA A 475 -1.24 -20.56 7.40
CA ALA A 475 0.10 -20.17 6.94
C ALA A 475 0.82 -19.21 7.90
N PHE A 476 2.15 -19.29 7.94
CA PHE A 476 3.02 -18.37 8.67
C PHE A 476 3.30 -17.10 7.85
N ALA A 477 2.33 -16.18 7.77
CA ALA A 477 2.51 -14.88 7.12
C ALA A 477 2.91 -13.80 8.15
N TYR A 478 3.99 -13.07 7.89
CA TYR A 478 4.57 -12.10 8.83
C TYR A 478 5.32 -10.97 8.11
N ASP A 479 5.65 -9.92 8.86
CA ASP A 479 6.38 -8.74 8.42
C ASP A 479 7.71 -8.55 9.18
N SER A 480 7.79 -8.99 10.43
CA SER A 480 9.01 -8.91 11.26
C SER A 480 9.37 -10.25 11.93
N PRO A 481 10.65 -10.44 12.35
CA PRO A 481 11.07 -11.61 13.12
C PRO A 481 10.27 -11.80 14.42
N LEU A 482 9.92 -10.72 15.12
CA LEU A 482 9.11 -10.79 16.34
C LEU A 482 7.71 -11.36 16.06
N GLU A 483 7.07 -10.92 14.97
CA GLU A 483 5.78 -11.46 14.56
C GLU A 483 5.89 -12.95 14.20
N GLN A 484 6.92 -13.34 13.45
CA GLN A 484 7.16 -14.74 13.10
C GLN A 484 7.28 -15.62 14.36
N LYS A 485 8.02 -15.12 15.37
CA LYS A 485 8.19 -15.80 16.66
C LYS A 485 6.87 -15.94 17.40
N ASN A 486 6.04 -14.90 17.43
CA ASN A 486 4.72 -14.95 18.05
C ASN A 486 3.81 -15.98 17.37
N ILE A 487 3.80 -16.04 16.03
CA ILE A 487 2.98 -17.02 15.29
C ILE A 487 3.47 -18.45 15.55
N SER A 488 4.77 -18.65 15.68
CA SER A 488 5.41 -19.96 15.83
C SER A 488 5.43 -20.50 17.27
N THR A 489 4.97 -19.72 18.25
CA THR A 489 4.99 -20.10 19.67
C THR A 489 3.59 -20.55 20.11
N ASP A 490 3.48 -21.77 20.62
CA ASP A 490 2.23 -22.24 21.25
C ASP A 490 2.23 -21.86 22.74
N ILE A 491 1.11 -21.31 23.20
CA ILE A 491 0.91 -20.87 24.58
C ILE A 491 -0.33 -21.60 25.10
N GLU A 492 -0.19 -22.27 26.25
CA GLU A 492 -1.20 -23.18 26.79
C GLU A 492 -2.54 -22.46 27.07
N GLU A 493 -2.47 -21.25 27.64
CA GLU A 493 -3.63 -20.45 28.03
C GLU A 493 -4.40 -19.85 26.83
N VAL A 494 -3.83 -19.88 25.62
CA VAL A 494 -4.47 -19.35 24.41
C VAL A 494 -5.48 -20.34 23.86
N ILE A 495 -6.72 -19.86 23.65
CA ILE A 495 -7.78 -20.60 22.94
C ILE A 495 -7.60 -20.40 21.43
N VAL A 496 -7.51 -19.14 21.02
CA VAL A 496 -7.33 -18.73 19.63
C VAL A 496 -6.53 -17.45 19.56
N TYR A 497 -5.74 -17.31 18.50
CA TYR A 497 -5.03 -16.08 18.20
C TYR A 497 -4.87 -15.90 16.69
N GLY A 498 -4.67 -14.66 16.26
CA GLY A 498 -4.53 -14.35 14.85
C GLY A 498 -3.88 -13.00 14.65
N LYS A 499 -3.17 -12.86 13.53
CA LYS A 499 -2.78 -11.53 13.08
C LYS A 499 -4.02 -10.77 12.60
N ILE A 500 -4.15 -9.53 13.02
CA ILE A 500 -5.17 -8.61 12.52
C ILE A 500 -4.75 -8.19 11.11
N PRO A 501 -5.62 -8.36 10.09
CA PRO A 501 -5.29 -7.90 8.75
C PRO A 501 -5.11 -6.38 8.73
N ARG A 502 -4.10 -5.90 8.01
CA ARG A 502 -3.76 -4.48 7.89
C ARG A 502 -4.98 -3.64 7.54
N ASN A 503 -5.10 -2.48 8.19
CA ASN A 503 -6.17 -1.50 7.99
C ASN A 503 -7.60 -2.05 8.24
N SER A 504 -7.74 -3.11 9.02
CA SER A 504 -9.08 -3.64 9.36
C SER A 504 -9.71 -2.89 10.51
N ILE A 505 -8.96 -2.74 11.60
CA ILE A 505 -9.40 -1.94 12.74
C ILE A 505 -9.07 -0.50 12.37
N ALA A 506 -10.11 0.32 12.16
CA ALA A 506 -9.95 1.71 11.72
C ALA A 506 -10.01 2.67 12.91
N ILE A 507 -9.01 2.62 13.80
CA ILE A 507 -8.92 3.53 14.95
C ILE A 507 -8.44 4.89 14.42
N PRO A 508 -9.26 5.96 14.46
CA PRO A 508 -8.81 7.29 14.04
C PRO A 508 -7.78 7.83 15.02
N THR A 509 -6.75 8.52 14.54
CA THR A 509 -5.69 9.06 15.41
C THR A 509 -5.52 10.56 15.25
N ILE A 510 -4.96 11.21 16.27
CA ILE A 510 -4.65 12.66 16.25
C ILE A 510 -3.65 13.04 15.14
N THR A 511 -2.87 12.07 14.65
CA THR A 511 -1.92 12.22 13.53
C THR A 511 -2.61 12.37 12.17
N GLY A 512 -3.95 12.21 12.10
CA GLY A 512 -4.74 12.28 10.86
C GLY A 512 -4.81 10.96 10.07
N GLY A 513 -4.18 9.89 10.58
CA GLY A 513 -4.25 8.54 10.01
C GLY A 513 -5.17 7.61 10.79
N MET A 514 -5.46 6.46 10.18
CA MET A 514 -6.06 5.31 10.86
C MET A 514 -4.95 4.42 11.41
N TYR A 515 -5.26 3.70 12.49
CA TYR A 515 -4.36 2.77 13.15
C TYR A 515 -5.03 1.42 13.37
N SER A 516 -4.30 0.35 13.08
CA SER A 516 -4.72 -1.05 13.25
C SER A 516 -3.60 -1.81 13.95
N PRO A 517 -3.84 -2.38 15.14
CA PRO A 517 -2.90 -3.24 15.84
C PRO A 517 -2.53 -4.52 15.06
N ASP A 518 -1.47 -5.22 15.49
CA ASP A 518 -0.93 -6.40 14.81
C ASP A 518 -1.63 -7.72 15.17
N PHE A 519 -1.90 -8.00 16.44
CA PHE A 519 -2.43 -9.29 16.89
C PHE A 519 -3.64 -9.18 17.79
N MET A 520 -4.46 -10.22 17.78
CA MET A 520 -5.55 -10.45 18.72
C MET A 520 -5.48 -11.87 19.29
N TYR A 521 -5.76 -12.01 20.58
CA TYR A 521 -5.74 -13.26 21.32
C TYR A 521 -7.01 -13.37 22.17
N VAL A 522 -7.58 -14.56 22.21
CA VAL A 522 -8.59 -14.97 23.19
C VAL A 522 -7.95 -16.03 24.08
N ILE A 523 -7.88 -15.75 25.37
CA ILE A 523 -7.26 -16.65 26.36
C ILE A 523 -8.28 -17.11 27.40
N ARG A 524 -8.06 -18.31 27.94
CA ARG A 524 -8.84 -18.85 29.06
C ARG A 524 -8.13 -18.53 30.37
N ARG A 525 -8.87 -18.11 31.39
CA ARG A 525 -8.34 -18.09 32.76
C ARG A 525 -8.10 -19.50 33.28
N ALA A 526 -7.14 -19.63 34.20
CA ALA A 526 -6.87 -20.89 34.90
C ALA A 526 -8.10 -21.48 35.65
N THR A 527 -9.10 -20.65 35.97
CA THR A 527 -10.36 -21.06 36.61
C THR A 527 -11.38 -21.67 35.64
N GLY A 528 -11.14 -21.61 34.33
CA GLY A 528 -11.98 -22.22 33.30
C GLY A 528 -13.25 -21.46 32.91
N GLU A 529 -13.65 -20.41 33.65
CA GLU A 529 -14.98 -19.78 33.52
C GLU A 529 -15.03 -18.47 32.71
N LYS A 530 -13.92 -17.78 32.47
CA LYS A 530 -13.90 -16.48 31.77
C LYS A 530 -12.84 -16.40 30.69
N GLU A 531 -13.25 -15.86 29.55
CA GLU A 531 -12.39 -15.50 28.42
C GLU A 531 -11.87 -14.07 28.58
N LEU A 532 -10.60 -13.86 28.24
CA LEU A 532 -9.99 -12.53 28.20
C LEU A 532 -9.54 -12.24 26.77
N ASN A 533 -9.80 -11.01 26.33
CA ASN A 533 -9.45 -10.52 25.01
C ASN A 533 -8.22 -9.63 25.10
N ILE A 534 -7.16 -9.99 24.37
CA ILE A 534 -5.91 -9.22 24.34
C ILE A 534 -5.66 -8.78 22.91
N VAL A 535 -5.38 -7.49 22.73
CA VAL A 535 -4.92 -6.93 21.45
C VAL A 535 -3.50 -6.43 21.65
N VAL A 536 -2.63 -6.74 20.70
CA VAL A 536 -1.19 -6.49 20.83
C VAL A 536 -0.67 -5.75 19.61
N GLU A 537 0.08 -4.69 19.87
CA GLU A 537 0.96 -4.06 18.89
C GLU A 537 2.38 -4.60 19.05
N THR A 538 3.00 -5.06 17.96
CA THR A 538 4.38 -5.55 17.97
C THR A 538 5.33 -4.46 17.49
N LYS A 539 6.48 -4.34 18.18
CA LYS A 539 7.56 -3.44 17.78
C LYS A 539 8.88 -4.19 17.87
N ASP A 540 9.53 -4.31 16.71
CA ASP A 540 10.84 -4.92 16.56
C ASP A 540 11.96 -3.96 17.02
N VAL A 541 11.82 -3.45 18.24
CA VAL A 541 12.78 -2.57 18.93
C VAL A 541 12.93 -3.01 20.38
N GLU A 542 14.10 -2.76 20.96
CA GLU A 542 14.38 -3.13 22.36
C GLU A 542 13.86 -2.10 23.37
N ASP A 543 13.80 -0.82 22.98
CA ASP A 543 13.37 0.29 23.84
C ASP A 543 12.38 1.24 23.14
N LYS A 544 11.42 1.76 23.91
CA LYS A 544 10.38 2.71 23.48
C LYS A 544 10.95 4.05 23.05
N THR A 545 12.12 4.43 23.54
CA THR A 545 12.81 5.69 23.16
C THR A 545 13.16 5.75 21.67
N ASN A 546 13.26 4.59 21.01
CA ASN A 546 13.52 4.47 19.57
C ASN A 546 12.26 4.59 18.70
N ILE A 547 11.07 4.72 19.31
CA ILE A 547 9.80 4.86 18.59
C ILE A 547 9.67 6.32 18.13
N ARG A 548 9.38 6.51 16.84
CA ARG A 548 9.15 7.86 16.28
C ARG A 548 7.96 8.51 17.00
N GLY A 549 8.03 9.82 17.27
CA GLY A 549 6.97 10.52 18.01
C GLY A 549 5.56 10.34 17.43
N THR A 550 5.45 10.26 16.10
CA THR A 550 4.19 9.97 15.39
C THR A 550 3.63 8.58 15.66
N GLU A 551 4.48 7.57 15.81
CA GLU A 551 4.09 6.19 16.07
C GLU A 551 3.66 6.01 17.52
N ASN A 552 4.38 6.65 18.45
CA ASN A 552 3.98 6.68 19.86
C ASN A 552 2.59 7.33 20.04
N ALA A 553 2.33 8.46 19.38
CA ALA A 553 1.02 9.11 19.41
C ALA A 553 -0.12 8.19 18.95
N LYS A 554 0.12 7.33 17.94
CA LYS A 554 -0.89 6.35 17.47
C LYS A 554 -1.15 5.25 18.50
N ILE A 555 -0.10 4.74 19.14
CA ILE A 555 -0.21 3.73 20.20
C ILE A 555 -1.00 4.28 21.39
N GLU A 556 -0.72 5.52 21.81
CA GLU A 556 -1.48 6.18 22.88
C GLU A 556 -2.95 6.41 22.49
N CYS A 557 -3.22 6.78 21.23
CA CYS A 557 -4.59 6.83 20.72
C CYS A 557 -5.32 5.48 20.80
N ALA A 558 -4.61 4.38 20.53
CA ALA A 558 -5.17 3.03 20.62
C ALA A 558 -5.46 2.61 22.06
N LYS A 559 -4.61 2.98 23.03
CA LYS A 559 -4.88 2.76 24.47
C LYS A 559 -6.20 3.41 24.89
N VAL A 560 -6.35 4.71 24.59
CA VAL A 560 -7.59 5.45 24.89
C VAL A 560 -8.80 4.80 24.21
N PHE A 561 -8.64 4.32 22.97
CA PHE A 561 -9.71 3.63 22.25
C PHE A 561 -10.17 2.35 22.96
N PHE A 562 -9.25 1.46 23.34
CA PHE A 562 -9.59 0.20 24.01
C PHE A 562 -10.09 0.40 25.45
N ASP A 563 -9.67 1.49 26.11
CA ASP A 563 -10.24 1.91 27.40
C ASP A 563 -11.71 2.33 27.25
N VAL A 564 -12.04 3.12 26.22
CA VAL A 564 -13.43 3.50 25.90
C VAL A 564 -14.26 2.28 25.52
N LEU A 565 -13.72 1.36 24.71
CA LEU A 565 -14.40 0.10 24.35
C LEU A 565 -14.70 -0.74 25.60
N SER A 566 -13.79 -0.76 26.57
CA SER A 566 -13.97 -1.43 27.85
C SER A 566 -15.06 -0.76 28.70
N GLN A 567 -15.14 0.56 28.68
CA GLN A 567 -16.22 1.33 29.34
C GLN A 567 -17.58 1.10 28.67
N ASP A 568 -17.62 0.89 27.36
CA ASP A 568 -18.81 0.51 26.58
C ASP A 568 -19.26 -0.95 26.83
N GLY A 569 -18.64 -1.65 27.79
CA GLY A 569 -19.05 -2.96 28.28
C GLY A 569 -18.35 -4.15 27.61
N TYR A 570 -17.27 -3.93 26.85
CA TYR A 570 -16.49 -5.01 26.26
C TYR A 570 -14.99 -4.89 26.58
N LYS A 571 -14.54 -5.61 27.60
CA LYS A 571 -13.17 -5.50 28.13
C LYS A 571 -12.14 -6.07 27.16
N VAL A 572 -11.19 -5.24 26.74
CA VAL A 572 -10.05 -5.61 25.89
C VAL A 572 -8.76 -5.07 26.51
N TYR A 573 -7.76 -5.94 26.67
CA TYR A 573 -6.44 -5.56 27.14
C TYR A 573 -5.56 -5.20 25.95
N PHE A 574 -5.22 -3.92 25.81
CA PHE A 574 -4.28 -3.47 24.79
C PHE A 574 -2.86 -3.39 25.36
N HIS A 575 -1.91 -4.04 24.69
CA HIS A 575 -0.50 -4.05 25.10
C HIS A 575 0.42 -3.81 23.91
N ASP A 576 1.55 -3.18 24.19
CA ASP A 576 2.69 -3.13 23.30
C ASP A 576 3.70 -4.24 23.64
N GLN A 577 4.20 -4.91 22.61
CA GLN A 577 5.23 -5.94 22.73
C GLN A 577 6.53 -5.48 22.07
N LEU A 578 7.57 -5.36 22.90
CA LEU A 578 8.96 -5.12 22.49
C LEU A 578 9.72 -6.45 22.35
N ASN A 579 10.88 -6.42 21.68
CA ASN A 579 11.68 -7.63 21.42
C ASN A 579 12.11 -8.40 22.68
N ASN A 580 12.34 -7.67 23.77
CA ASN A 580 12.74 -8.24 25.05
C ASN A 580 11.58 -8.89 25.84
N LYS A 581 10.33 -8.76 25.36
CA LYS A 581 9.14 -9.27 26.06
C LYS A 581 8.43 -10.33 25.23
N GLN A 582 8.24 -11.50 25.83
CA GLN A 582 7.55 -12.62 25.18
C GLN A 582 6.04 -12.55 25.41
N MET A 583 5.24 -13.03 24.46
CA MET A 583 3.77 -13.04 24.59
C MET A 583 3.27 -13.78 25.84
N ALA A 584 3.94 -14.87 26.24
CA ALA A 584 3.59 -15.58 27.47
C ALA A 584 3.74 -14.72 28.74
N GLN A 585 4.65 -13.74 28.75
CA GLN A 585 4.79 -12.81 29.87
C GLN A 585 3.63 -11.81 29.91
N ILE A 586 3.24 -11.25 28.75
CA ILE A 586 2.09 -10.34 28.63
C ILE A 586 0.82 -11.04 29.10
N ILE A 587 0.57 -12.27 28.64
CA ILE A 587 -0.58 -13.07 29.05
C ILE A 587 -0.59 -13.30 30.57
N LYS A 588 0.56 -13.64 31.17
CA LYS A 588 0.67 -13.81 32.63
C LYS A 588 0.41 -12.53 33.41
N GLU A 589 0.84 -11.37 32.91
CA GLU A 589 0.57 -10.08 33.54
C GLU A 589 -0.93 -9.75 33.52
N VAL A 590 -1.59 -9.93 32.36
CA VAL A 590 -3.04 -9.74 32.23
C VAL A 590 -3.80 -10.66 33.18
N LEU A 591 -3.42 -11.94 33.26
CA LEU A 591 -4.03 -12.90 34.19
C LEU A 591 -3.83 -12.52 35.67
N ARG A 592 -2.76 -11.79 36.02
CA ARG A 592 -2.51 -11.31 37.39
C ARG A 592 -3.27 -10.04 37.74
N GLN A 593 -3.41 -9.10 36.82
CA GLN A 593 -4.13 -7.84 37.06
C GLN A 593 -5.63 -8.04 37.30
N ASP A 594 -6.14 -9.18 36.84
CA ASP A 594 -7.56 -9.45 36.75
C ASP A 594 -8.04 -10.49 37.79
N ASN A 595 -7.09 -11.05 38.56
CA ASN A 595 -7.31 -11.81 39.79
C ASN A 595 -7.31 -10.86 40.99
#